data_AF-A0A7I0JTU3-F1
#
_entry.id   AF-A0A7I0JTU3-F1
#
_cell.length_a   1.000
_cell.length_b   1.000
_cell.length_c   1.000
_cell.angle_alpha   90.00
_cell.angle_beta   90.00
_cell.angle_gamma   90.00
#
_symmetry.space_group_name_H-M   'P 1'
#
loop_
_entity.id
_entity.type
_entity.pdbx_description
1 polymer ?
#
loop_
_entity_poly.entity_id
_entity_poly.type
_entity_poly.pdbx_seq_one_letter_code
_entity_poly.pdbx_strand_id
1 'polypeptide(L)'
;MAEQAAYFVFEQSSPEGLTKQFVFKLIDPAKIAEARAIVAEGRRNDSVQGTVIQRQAPYNPYWSFHLAPNSIGFFEWQIEVCDANVTYVEAHLEEVGGSFLPRSFWCPWSSKLVSEVTERIDEASEVLLR
;
A
#
# COMPACT_ATOMS: atom_id res chain seq x y z
N MET A 1 -5.61 18.39 17.89
CA MET A 1 -6.04 18.18 16.50
C MET A 1 -5.54 16.80 16.13
N ALA A 2 -6.40 15.78 16.09
CA ALA A 2 -5.95 14.46 15.66
C ALA A 2 -5.46 14.59 14.21
N GLU A 3 -4.23 14.19 13.92
CA GLU A 3 -3.82 13.91 12.54
C GLU A 3 -4.74 12.81 12.04
N GLN A 4 -5.72 13.18 11.20
CA GLN A 4 -6.76 12.27 10.75
C GLN A 4 -6.14 11.32 9.73
N ALA A 5 -5.64 10.19 10.21
CA ALA A 5 -5.17 9.13 9.34
C ALA A 5 -6.31 8.68 8.42
N ALA A 6 -5.97 8.36 7.17
CA ALA A 6 -6.89 7.82 6.21
C ALA A 6 -6.35 6.51 5.65
N TYR A 7 -7.25 5.60 5.30
CA TYR A 7 -6.92 4.26 4.85
C TYR A 7 -7.39 4.07 3.42
N PHE A 8 -6.53 3.49 2.61
CA PHE A 8 -6.82 3.26 1.21
C PHE A 8 -6.50 1.82 0.84
N VAL A 9 -7.18 1.33 -0.19
CA VAL A 9 -6.90 0.04 -0.80
C VAL A 9 -6.39 0.23 -2.21
N PHE A 10 -5.29 -0.44 -2.53
CA PHE A 10 -4.90 -0.67 -3.91
C PHE A 10 -5.13 -2.12 -4.30
N GLU A 11 -5.38 -2.32 -5.58
CA GLU A 11 -5.43 -3.63 -6.21
C GLU A 11 -4.15 -3.84 -7.01
N GLN A 12 -3.58 -5.03 -6.90
CA GLN A 12 -2.46 -5.45 -7.71
C GLN A 12 -2.85 -6.68 -8.52
N SER A 13 -2.73 -6.57 -9.84
CA SER A 13 -2.92 -7.70 -10.74
C SER A 13 -1.62 -8.49 -10.89
N SER A 14 -1.70 -9.81 -10.81
CA SER A 14 -0.61 -10.71 -11.15
C SER A 14 -0.63 -11.07 -12.65
N PRO A 15 0.49 -11.52 -13.22
CA PRO A 15 0.54 -12.04 -14.60
C PRO A 15 -0.41 -13.21 -14.85
N GLU A 16 -0.78 -13.95 -13.80
CA GLU A 16 -1.70 -15.08 -13.83
C GLU A 16 -3.18 -14.66 -13.82
N GLY A 17 -3.46 -13.35 -13.84
CA GLY A 17 -4.82 -12.80 -13.83
C GLY A 17 -5.48 -12.76 -12.44
N LEU A 18 -4.71 -12.97 -11.37
CA LEU A 18 -5.22 -12.87 -10.00
C LEU A 18 -5.08 -11.41 -9.52
N THR A 19 -6.18 -10.83 -9.06
CA THR A 19 -6.16 -9.52 -8.40
C THR A 19 -6.12 -9.70 -6.89
N LYS A 20 -5.20 -9.01 -6.23
CA LYS A 20 -5.05 -8.98 -4.78
C LYS A 20 -5.25 -7.55 -4.27
N GLN A 21 -5.87 -7.44 -3.10
CA GLN A 21 -6.08 -6.16 -2.42
C GLN A 21 -5.08 -5.98 -1.30
N PHE A 22 -4.61 -4.76 -1.12
CA PHE A 22 -3.70 -4.38 -0.05
C PHE A 22 -4.14 -3.04 0.55
N VAL A 23 -4.36 -3.04 1.87
CA VAL A 23 -4.80 -1.85 2.59
C VAL A 23 -3.59 -1.17 3.22
N PHE A 24 -3.49 0.14 3.06
CA PHE A 24 -2.41 0.95 3.61
C PHE A 24 -2.94 2.21 4.30
N LYS A 25 -2.14 2.72 5.23
CA LYS A 25 -2.46 3.89 6.06
C LYS A 25 -1.65 5.10 5.58
N LEU A 26 -2.32 6.23 5.39
CA LEU A 26 -1.71 7.53 5.16
C LEU A 26 -1.93 8.41 6.38
N ILE A 27 -0.89 9.14 6.77
CA ILE A 27 -0.90 10.10 7.89
C ILE A 27 -0.59 11.53 7.45
N ASP A 28 0.07 11.70 6.30
CA ASP A 28 0.38 13.02 5.74
C ASP A 28 -0.86 13.59 5.03
N PRO A 29 -1.39 14.75 5.47
CA PRO A 29 -2.57 15.38 4.86
C PRO A 29 -2.41 15.64 3.36
N ALA A 30 -1.20 15.99 2.89
CA ALA A 30 -0.94 16.22 1.48
C ALA A 30 -1.06 14.92 0.68
N LYS A 31 -0.54 13.81 1.22
CA LYS A 31 -0.67 12.48 0.60
C LYS A 31 -2.09 11.94 0.64
N ILE A 32 -2.85 12.22 1.71
CA ILE A 32 -4.27 11.88 1.78
C ILE A 32 -5.06 12.64 0.70
N ALA A 33 -4.79 13.94 0.52
CA ALA A 33 -5.45 14.74 -0.51
C ALA A 33 -5.09 14.25 -1.93
N GLU A 34 -3.82 13.91 -2.16
CA GLU A 34 -3.33 13.32 -3.42
C GLU A 34 -4.02 11.99 -3.73
N ALA A 35 -4.10 11.08 -2.74
CA ALA A 35 -4.77 9.78 -2.87
C ALA A 35 -6.26 9.93 -3.23
N ARG A 36 -6.96 10.85 -2.57
CA ARG A 36 -8.37 11.15 -2.86
C ARG A 36 -8.56 11.71 -4.27
N ALA A 37 -7.66 12.57 -4.72
CA ALA A 37 -7.68 13.09 -6.08
C ALA A 37 -7.48 11.95 -7.10
N ILE A 38 -6.48 11.08 -6.91
CA ILE A 38 -6.23 9.90 -7.76
C ILE A 38 -7.50 9.03 -7.88
N VAL A 39 -8.15 8.72 -6.75
CA VAL A 39 -9.39 7.92 -6.74
C VAL A 39 -10.54 8.65 -7.44
N ALA A 40 -10.76 9.92 -7.15
CA ALA A 40 -11.87 10.70 -7.71
C ALA A 40 -11.72 10.94 -9.22
N GLU A 41 -10.50 11.17 -9.69
CA GLU A 41 -10.16 11.37 -11.09
C GLU A 41 -10.06 10.05 -11.87
N GLY A 42 -10.00 8.91 -11.16
CA GLY A 42 -9.76 7.60 -11.76
C GLY A 42 -8.38 7.48 -12.40
N ARG A 43 -7.37 8.20 -11.88
CA ARG A 43 -5.98 8.14 -12.38
C ARG A 43 -5.38 6.78 -12.04
N ARG A 44 -5.42 5.86 -13.01
CA ARG A 44 -4.92 4.48 -12.85
C ARG A 44 -3.42 4.33 -13.11
N ASN A 45 -2.74 5.41 -13.48
CA ASN A 45 -1.31 5.41 -13.78
C ASN A 45 -0.45 5.68 -12.55
N ASP A 46 -1.05 6.17 -11.45
CA ASP A 46 -0.35 6.45 -10.22
C ASP A 46 -0.27 5.19 -9.36
N SER A 47 0.86 4.52 -9.44
CA SER A 47 1.20 3.34 -8.62
C SER A 47 1.60 3.76 -7.21
N VAL A 48 1.32 2.91 -6.23
CA VAL A 48 1.70 3.13 -4.83
C VAL A 48 3.13 2.65 -4.60
N GLN A 49 3.91 3.39 -3.83
CA GLN A 49 5.23 2.97 -3.36
C GLN A 49 5.39 3.21 -1.86
N GLY A 50 6.35 2.55 -1.23
CA GLY A 50 6.75 2.84 0.14
C GLY A 50 7.78 1.86 0.70
N THR A 51 8.09 2.02 1.98
CA THR A 51 8.96 1.10 2.72
C THR A 51 8.13 0.00 3.37
N VAL A 52 8.51 -1.25 3.18
CA VAL A 52 7.90 -2.43 3.80
C VAL A 52 8.35 -2.54 5.26
N ILE A 53 7.36 -2.71 6.14
CA ILE A 53 7.54 -3.12 7.52
C ILE A 53 7.04 -4.57 7.62
N GLN A 54 7.94 -5.49 7.98
CA GLN A 54 7.70 -6.93 8.14
C GLN A 54 6.89 -7.23 9.43
N ARG A 55 5.73 -6.61 9.55
CA ARG A 55 4.78 -6.81 10.66
C ARG A 55 3.37 -6.67 10.11
N GLN A 56 2.48 -7.54 10.54
CA GLN A 56 1.07 -7.40 10.23
C GLN A 56 0.49 -6.12 10.87
N ALA A 57 -0.38 -5.44 10.13
CA ALA A 57 -1.17 -4.31 10.65
C ALA A 57 -2.65 -4.71 10.78
N PRO A 58 -3.38 -4.19 11.79
CA PRO A 58 -4.79 -4.55 12.02
C PRO A 58 -5.72 -4.20 10.83
N TYR A 59 -5.41 -3.12 10.10
CA TYR A 59 -6.14 -2.69 8.91
C TYR A 59 -5.81 -3.54 7.66
N ASN A 60 -4.76 -4.36 7.71
CA ASN A 60 -4.29 -5.18 6.58
C ASN A 60 -4.12 -6.67 6.98
N PRO A 61 -5.18 -7.34 7.47
CA PRO A 61 -5.05 -8.64 8.14
C PRO A 61 -4.73 -9.82 7.22
N TYR A 62 -4.73 -9.62 5.90
CA TYR A 62 -4.44 -10.68 4.92
C TYR A 62 -2.94 -10.84 4.62
N TRP A 63 -2.11 -9.91 5.10
CA TRP A 63 -0.68 -9.87 4.82
C TRP A 63 0.10 -9.76 6.11
N SER A 64 1.29 -10.36 6.15
CA SER A 64 2.18 -10.32 7.31
C SER A 64 3.03 -9.05 7.37
N PHE A 65 2.75 -8.09 6.48
CA PHE A 65 3.47 -6.83 6.35
C PHE A 65 2.54 -5.66 6.04
N HIS A 66 3.06 -4.44 6.22
CA HIS A 66 2.41 -3.20 5.81
C HIS A 66 3.46 -2.20 5.30
N LEU A 67 3.00 -1.15 4.61
CA LEU A 67 3.85 -0.02 4.26
C LEU A 67 3.98 0.94 5.44
N ALA A 68 5.18 1.48 5.66
CA ALA A 68 5.44 2.51 6.65
C ALA A 68 4.63 3.79 6.29
N PRO A 69 3.71 4.26 7.16
CA PRO A 69 2.77 5.33 6.82
C PRO A 69 3.41 6.65 6.35
N ASN A 70 4.62 6.95 6.85
CA ASN A 70 5.40 8.15 6.54
C ASN A 70 6.26 8.03 5.28
N SER A 71 6.29 6.86 4.64
CA SER A 71 7.13 6.59 3.45
C SER A 71 6.33 6.52 2.16
N ILE A 72 4.99 6.53 2.26
CA ILE A 72 4.13 6.24 1.11
C ILE A 72 4.10 7.41 0.15
N GLY A 73 4.20 7.08 -1.13
CA GLY A 73 4.02 8.01 -2.23
C GLY A 73 3.34 7.37 -3.43
N PHE A 74 3.14 8.19 -4.46
CA PHE A 74 2.54 7.80 -5.73
C PHE A 74 3.50 8.13 -6.85
N PHE A 75 3.54 7.30 -7.89
CA PHE A 75 4.45 7.48 -9.02
C PHE A 75 3.83 6.96 -10.32
N GLU A 76 4.15 7.62 -11.44
CA GLU A 76 3.81 7.13 -12.79
C GLU A 76 4.96 6.31 -13.41
N TRP A 77 6.20 6.56 -12.99
CA TRP A 77 7.40 5.87 -13.46
C TRP A 77 8.43 5.71 -12.35
N GLN A 78 9.11 4.56 -12.33
CA GLN A 78 10.26 4.25 -11.48
C GLN A 78 11.36 3.62 -12.33
N ILE A 79 12.62 3.72 -11.92
CA ILE A 79 13.76 3.04 -12.59
C ILE A 79 14.25 1.87 -11.74
N GLU A 80 13.87 1.83 -10.45
CA GLU A 80 14.37 0.86 -9.48
C GLU A 80 13.76 -0.54 -9.64
N VAL A 81 14.54 -1.57 -9.28
CA VAL A 81 14.09 -2.96 -9.14
C VAL A 81 13.34 -3.10 -7.81
N CYS A 82 12.09 -2.67 -7.79
CA CYS A 82 11.20 -2.79 -6.63
C CYS A 82 9.79 -3.28 -6.98
N ASP A 83 9.58 -3.73 -8.23
CA ASP A 83 8.32 -4.26 -8.73
C ASP A 83 8.18 -5.75 -8.41
N ALA A 84 7.65 -6.03 -7.23
CA ALA A 84 7.26 -7.38 -6.80
C ALA A 84 5.74 -7.45 -6.59
N ASN A 85 5.14 -8.62 -6.86
CA ASN A 85 3.76 -8.86 -6.50
C ASN A 85 3.61 -9.04 -4.98
N VAL A 86 2.51 -8.60 -4.39
CA VAL A 86 2.18 -8.71 -2.97
C VAL A 86 2.30 -10.14 -2.45
N THR A 87 1.90 -11.14 -3.25
CA THR A 87 2.07 -12.56 -2.88
C THR A 87 3.52 -13.00 -2.87
N TYR A 88 4.33 -12.44 -3.77
CA TYR A 88 5.77 -12.70 -3.83
C TYR A 88 6.49 -12.03 -2.65
N VAL A 89 6.11 -10.80 -2.30
CA VAL A 89 6.62 -10.12 -1.10
C VAL A 89 6.26 -10.90 0.16
N GLU A 90 5.03 -11.40 0.28
CA GLU A 90 4.61 -12.24 1.40
C GLU A 90 5.43 -13.55 1.48
N ALA A 91 5.64 -14.23 0.35
CA ALA A 91 6.39 -15.49 0.31
C ALA A 91 7.88 -15.32 0.61
N HIS A 92 8.45 -14.14 0.31
CA HIS A 92 9.87 -13.82 0.48
C HIS A 92 10.09 -12.72 1.53
N LEU A 93 9.17 -12.61 2.51
CA LEU A 93 9.16 -11.49 3.45
C LEU A 93 10.44 -11.41 4.29
N GLU A 94 11.02 -12.57 4.63
CA GLU A 94 12.29 -12.67 5.36
C GLU A 94 13.50 -12.12 4.60
N GLU A 95 13.43 -12.07 3.26
CA GLU A 95 14.51 -11.59 2.40
C GLU A 95 14.43 -10.07 2.14
N VAL A 96 13.29 -9.44 2.48
CA VAL A 96 13.05 -8.01 2.28
C VAL A 96 14.07 -7.16 3.02
N GLY A 97 14.67 -6.21 2.31
CA GLY A 97 15.73 -5.34 2.84
C GLY A 97 17.14 -5.84 2.54
N GLY A 98 17.28 -7.10 2.10
CA GLY A 98 18.51 -7.68 1.57
C GLY A 98 18.61 -7.53 0.05
N SER A 99 18.93 -8.63 -0.63
CA SER A 99 18.96 -8.68 -2.11
C SER A 99 17.56 -8.54 -2.73
N PHE A 100 16.54 -9.00 -2.01
CA PHE A 100 15.14 -8.82 -2.38
C PHE A 100 14.60 -7.53 -1.74
N LEU A 101 14.08 -6.62 -2.56
CA LEU A 101 13.66 -5.27 -2.16
C LEU A 101 14.72 -4.55 -1.29
N PRO A 102 15.85 -4.13 -1.88
CA PRO A 102 16.89 -3.41 -1.15
C PRO A 102 16.31 -2.18 -0.42
N ARG A 103 16.81 -1.92 0.79
CA ARG A 103 16.29 -0.84 1.67
C ARG A 103 14.80 -1.02 2.06
N SER A 104 14.27 -2.23 1.87
CA SER A 104 12.85 -2.56 2.08
C SER A 104 11.92 -1.71 1.23
N PHE A 105 12.40 -1.18 0.10
CA PHE A 105 11.61 -0.30 -0.75
C PHE A 105 10.80 -1.13 -1.74
N TRP A 106 9.49 -0.88 -1.78
CA TRP A 106 8.54 -1.58 -2.63
C TRP A 106 7.80 -0.58 -3.52
N CYS A 107 7.76 -0.86 -4.81
CA CYS A 107 7.05 -0.07 -5.81
C CYS A 107 6.26 -1.02 -6.72
N PRO A 108 5.09 -1.53 -6.32
CA PRO A 108 4.29 -2.41 -7.17
C PRO A 108 3.75 -1.66 -8.40
N TRP A 109 4.35 -1.85 -9.59
CA TRP A 109 3.94 -1.15 -10.82
C TRP A 109 2.55 -1.54 -11.30
N SER A 110 2.12 -2.76 -10.97
CA SER A 110 0.76 -3.20 -11.27
C SER A 110 -0.26 -2.79 -10.21
N SER A 111 0.12 -1.95 -9.23
CA SER A 111 -0.80 -1.41 -8.24
C SER A 111 -1.68 -0.31 -8.82
N LYS A 112 -2.96 -0.35 -8.45
CA LYS A 112 -3.95 0.67 -8.80
C LYS A 112 -4.71 1.05 -7.56
N LEU A 113 -4.68 2.33 -7.22
CA LEU A 113 -5.47 2.85 -6.11
C LEU A 113 -6.96 2.76 -6.47
N VAL A 114 -7.76 2.10 -5.61
CA VAL A 114 -9.16 1.79 -5.93
C VAL A 114 -10.13 2.65 -5.12
N SER A 115 -9.94 2.72 -3.80
CA SER A 115 -10.86 3.46 -2.93
C SER A 115 -10.24 3.83 -1.59
N GLU A 116 -10.84 4.82 -0.94
CA GLU A 116 -10.69 5.06 0.49
C GLU A 116 -11.57 4.05 1.27
N VAL A 117 -11.03 3.50 2.35
CA VAL A 117 -11.71 2.52 3.22
C VAL A 117 -11.78 2.96 4.68
N THR A 118 -11.49 4.23 4.97
CA THR A 118 -11.48 4.80 6.32
C THR A 118 -12.77 4.49 7.10
N GLU A 119 -13.95 4.56 6.45
CA GLU A 119 -15.24 4.24 7.08
C GLU A 119 -15.41 2.76 7.46
N ARG A 120 -14.56 1.88 6.94
CA ARG A 120 -14.51 0.45 7.27
C ARG A 120 -13.44 0.13 8.31
N ILE A 121 -12.76 1.13 8.86
CA ILE A 121 -11.76 0.95 9.91
C ILE A 121 -12.35 1.40 11.24
N ASP A 122 -12.25 0.56 12.27
CA ASP A 122 -12.57 0.95 13.63
C ASP A 122 -11.59 2.02 14.11
N GLU A 123 -12.09 3.19 14.52
CA GLU A 123 -11.25 4.34 14.88
C GLU A 123 -10.36 4.08 16.11
N ALA A 124 -10.77 3.18 17.01
CA ALA A 124 -10.04 2.92 18.25
C ALA A 124 -8.93 1.86 18.09
N SER A 125 -9.17 0.84 17.26
CA SER A 125 -8.31 -0.34 17.10
C SER A 125 -7.62 -0.43 15.75
N GLU A 126 -7.98 0.45 14.81
CA GLU A 126 -7.50 0.46 13.42
C GLU A 126 -7.80 -0.86 12.68
N VAL A 127 -8.74 -1.66 13.19
CA VAL A 127 -9.12 -2.95 12.61
C VAL A 127 -10.03 -2.73 11.41
N LEU A 128 -9.78 -3.47 10.32
CA LEU A 128 -10.68 -3.51 9.18
C LEU A 128 -11.95 -4.29 9.52
N LEU A 129 -13.07 -3.58 9.59
CA LEU A 129 -14.43 -4.09 9.79
C LEU A 129 -14.91 -4.77 8.49
N ARG A 130 -15.29 -6.05 8.63
CA ARG A 130 -15.76 -6.90 7.53
C ARG A 130 -17.27 -6.90 7.44
#